data_AF-A0A2D5V3F3-F1
#
_entry.id   AF-A0A2D5V3F3-F1
#
_cell.length_a   1.000
_cell.length_b   1.000
_cell.length_c   1.000
_cell.angle_alpha   90.00
_cell.angle_beta   90.00
_cell.angle_gamma   90.00
#
_symmetry.space_group_name_H-M   'P 1'
#
loop_
_entity.id
_entity.type
_entity.pdbx_description
1 polymer ?
#
loop_
_entity_poly.entity_id
_entity_poly.type
_entity_poly.pdbx_seq_one_letter_code
_entity_poly.pdbx_strand_id
1 'polypeptide(L)'
;MELKLNGKVKLISDLQSWDSGFTKREFVITTNEQYPQDVKLECIKDKTSLLDGLSEGDDVEVSFNVRGNEYNGKYYVNLQAWRLNKSGGAEPASEQAPSEPDFEPVGDDDDDLPF
;
A
#
# COMPACT_ATOMS: atom_id res chain seq x y z
N MET A 1 20.79 2.63 -0.10
CA MET A 1 20.62 1.16 -0.06
C MET A 1 19.15 0.93 0.19
N GLU A 2 18.46 0.35 -0.78
CA GLU A 2 17.05 -0.03 -0.63
C GLU A 2 16.97 -1.38 0.07
N LEU A 3 16.13 -1.48 1.08
CA LEU A 3 15.80 -2.73 1.75
C LEU A 3 14.29 -2.99 1.64
N LYS A 4 13.93 -4.27 1.65
CA LYS A 4 12.55 -4.73 1.52
C LYS A 4 12.20 -5.69 2.63
N LEU A 5 10.95 -5.62 3.09
CA LEU A 5 10.39 -6.53 4.08
C LEU A 5 8.97 -6.88 3.70
N ASN A 6 8.63 -8.18 3.77
CA ASN A 6 7.31 -8.69 3.46
C ASN A 6 6.68 -9.22 4.75
N GLY A 7 5.42 -8.89 4.99
CA GLY A 7 4.76 -9.28 6.23
C GLY A 7 3.31 -8.87 6.28
N LYS A 8 2.68 -9.17 7.41
CA LYS A 8 1.29 -8.83 7.70
C LYS A 8 1.22 -7.62 8.61
N VAL A 9 0.40 -6.62 8.27
CA VAL A 9 0.17 -5.45 9.12
C VAL A 9 -0.45 -5.91 10.44
N LYS A 10 0.22 -5.58 11.54
CA LYS A 10 -0.20 -5.93 12.90
C LYS A 10 -0.86 -4.76 13.63
N LEU A 11 -0.34 -3.56 13.43
CA LEU A 11 -0.80 -2.35 14.10
C LEU A 11 -0.49 -1.13 13.22
N ILE A 12 -1.42 -0.18 13.16
CA ILE A 12 -1.20 1.14 12.58
C ILE A 12 -1.44 2.17 13.68
N SER A 13 -0.44 2.99 13.98
CA SER A 13 -0.57 4.05 14.97
C SER A 13 -1.23 5.31 14.39
N ASP A 14 -1.71 6.17 15.28
CA ASP A 14 -2.24 7.48 14.91
C ASP A 14 -1.16 8.38 14.28
N LEU A 15 -1.62 9.30 13.43
CA LEU A 15 -0.76 10.33 12.85
C LEU A 15 -0.23 11.25 13.96
N GLN A 16 1.08 11.39 14.04
CA GLN A 16 1.75 12.36 14.90
C GLN A 16 2.16 13.58 14.07
N SER A 17 1.85 14.77 14.59
CA SER A 17 2.16 16.05 13.97
C SER A 17 2.83 16.97 14.98
N TRP A 18 3.79 17.76 14.52
CA TRP A 18 4.53 18.73 15.33
C TRP A 18 4.41 20.13 14.72
N ASP A 19 4.58 21.17 15.54
CA ASP A 19 4.45 22.59 15.13
C ASP A 19 5.37 23.00 13.97
N SER A 20 6.45 22.23 13.74
CA SER A 20 7.36 22.41 12.60
C SER A 20 6.77 22.01 11.24
N GLY A 21 5.55 21.48 11.20
CA GLY A 21 4.97 20.87 10.01
C GLY A 21 5.55 19.47 9.71
N PHE A 22 6.40 18.94 10.59
CA PHE A 22 6.80 17.54 10.51
C PHE A 22 5.61 16.66 10.87
N THR A 23 5.42 15.57 10.11
CA THR A 23 4.44 14.52 10.40
C THR A 23 5.12 13.18 10.36
N LYS A 24 4.65 12.25 11.19
CA LYS A 24 5.15 10.88 11.28
C LYS A 24 3.99 9.97 11.63
N ARG A 25 3.99 8.79 11.05
CA ARG A 25 3.05 7.72 11.39
C ARG A 25 3.81 6.41 11.45
N GLU A 26 3.58 5.66 12.51
CA GLU A 26 4.26 4.40 12.79
C GLU A 26 3.32 3.24 12.54
N PHE A 27 3.87 2.10 12.14
CA PHE A 27 3.12 0.85 11.99
C PHE A 27 4.03 -0.34 12.29
N VAL A 28 3.42 -1.47 12.58
CA VAL A 28 4.11 -2.73 12.86
C VAL A 28 3.67 -3.76 11.85
N ILE A 29 4.61 -4.52 11.31
CA ILE A 29 4.32 -5.73 10.54
C ILE A 29 4.90 -6.95 11.24
N THR A 30 4.24 -8.09 11.10
CA THR A 30 4.80 -9.39 11.45
C THR A 30 5.42 -10.00 10.18
N THR A 31 6.71 -10.34 10.22
CA THR A 31 7.45 -10.83 9.03
C THR A 31 7.00 -12.22 8.57
N ASN A 32 7.03 -12.44 7.25
CA ASN A 32 6.69 -13.72 6.62
C ASN A 32 7.91 -14.64 6.50
N GLU A 33 8.51 -15.04 7.62
CA GLU A 33 9.70 -15.91 7.67
C GLU A 33 9.55 -17.06 8.68
N GLN A 34 10.52 -17.98 8.75
CA GLN A 34 10.45 -19.15 9.63
C GLN A 34 10.29 -18.77 11.12
N TYR A 35 10.83 -17.62 11.51
CA TYR A 35 10.74 -17.07 12.87
C TYR A 35 10.18 -15.65 12.82
N PRO A 36 8.85 -15.49 12.70
CA PRO A 36 8.21 -14.19 12.54
C PRO A 36 8.62 -13.20 13.62
N GLN A 37 8.96 -11.98 13.22
CA GLN A 37 9.30 -10.87 14.09
C GLN A 37 8.29 -9.74 13.88
N ASP A 38 7.93 -9.08 14.98
CA ASP A 38 7.18 -7.83 14.91
C ASP A 38 8.16 -6.67 14.71
N VAL A 39 8.12 -6.08 13.53
CA VAL A 39 9.04 -5.02 13.12
C VAL A 39 8.28 -3.72 12.99
N LYS A 40 8.71 -2.70 13.75
CA LYS A 40 8.16 -1.35 13.67
C LYS A 40 8.84 -0.54 12.58
N LEU A 41 8.05 0.10 11.73
CA LEU A 41 8.49 1.02 10.68
C LEU A 41 7.79 2.38 10.83
N GLU A 42 8.37 3.40 10.21
CA GLU A 42 7.82 4.75 10.20
C GLU A 42 7.72 5.32 8.79
N CYS A 43 6.63 6.03 8.54
CA CYS A 43 6.48 6.93 7.41
C CYS A 43 6.58 8.37 7.94
N ILE A 44 7.19 9.27 7.17
CA ILE A 44 7.31 10.69 7.54
C ILE A 44 6.74 11.58 6.43
N LYS A 45 6.31 12.80 6.77
CA LYS A 45 5.86 13.83 5.82
C LYS A 45 4.84 13.29 4.82
N ASP A 46 5.11 13.45 3.52
CA ASP A 46 4.24 13.01 2.42
C ASP A 46 4.02 11.48 2.39
N LYS A 47 4.87 10.70 3.04
CA LYS A 47 4.73 9.24 3.09
C LYS A 47 3.76 8.75 4.16
N THR A 48 3.31 9.59 5.09
CA THR A 48 2.35 9.15 6.13
C THR A 48 1.04 8.67 5.53
N SER A 49 0.63 9.24 4.40
CA SER A 49 -0.60 8.87 3.69
C SER A 49 -0.55 7.50 3.03
N LEU A 50 0.63 6.87 2.92
CA LEU A 50 0.74 5.47 2.45
C LEU A 50 0.00 4.48 3.37
N LEU A 51 -0.26 4.88 4.62
CA LEU A 51 -0.94 4.04 5.60
C LEU A 51 -2.46 4.21 5.61
N ASP A 52 -3.01 5.20 4.88
CA ASP A 52 -4.45 5.52 4.90
C ASP A 52 -5.31 4.40 4.28
N GLY A 53 -4.76 3.64 3.33
CA GLY A 53 -5.44 2.52 2.66
C GLY A 53 -5.12 1.13 3.25
N LEU A 54 -4.43 1.07 4.39
CA LEU A 54 -4.05 -0.19 5.04
C LEU A 54 -4.95 -0.50 6.23
N SER A 55 -5.12 -1.77 6.50
CA SER A 55 -5.83 -2.31 7.67
C SER A 55 -4.99 -3.39 8.34
N GLU A 56 -5.24 -3.62 9.62
CA GLU A 56 -4.65 -4.76 10.32
C GLU A 56 -5.03 -6.07 9.61
N GLY A 57 -4.07 -6.96 9.46
CA GLY A 57 -4.21 -8.22 8.74
C GLY A 57 -3.79 -8.18 7.26
N ASP A 58 -3.58 -6.99 6.69
CA ASP A 58 -3.15 -6.84 5.30
C ASP A 58 -1.74 -7.38 5.05
N ASP A 59 -1.56 -8.14 3.98
CA ASP A 59 -0.23 -8.53 3.52
C ASP A 59 0.41 -7.39 2.73
N VAL A 60 1.64 -7.02 3.08
CA VAL A 60 2.34 -5.88 2.49
C VAL A 60 3.80 -6.21 2.18
N GLU A 61 4.31 -5.62 1.10
CA GLU A 61 5.74 -5.45 0.84
C GLU A 61 6.11 -4.00 1.13
N VAL A 62 7.05 -3.80 2.05
CA VAL A 62 7.53 -2.50 2.48
C VAL A 62 8.93 -2.27 1.92
N SER A 63 9.13 -1.18 1.16
CA SER A 63 10.47 -0.70 0.83
C SER A 63 10.86 0.43 1.78
N PHE A 64 12.04 0.30 2.40
CA PHE A 64 12.48 1.20 3.46
C PHE A 64 13.99 1.46 3.39
N ASN A 65 14.42 2.45 4.17
CA ASN A 65 15.83 2.73 4.44
C ASN A 65 16.10 2.58 5.93
N VAL A 66 17.31 2.14 6.29
CA VAL A 66 17.78 2.17 7.68
C VAL A 66 18.36 3.56 7.95
N ARG A 67 17.79 4.27 8.92
CA ARG A 67 18.28 5.56 9.39
C ARG A 67 18.88 5.38 10.78
N GLY A 68 20.13 5.77 10.94
CA GLY A 68 20.75 5.92 12.26
C GLY A 68 20.65 7.36 12.72
N ASN A 69 20.32 7.56 13.99
CA ASN A 69 20.36 8.85 14.65
C ASN A 69 20.99 8.70 16.03
N GLU A 70 21.76 9.71 16.43
CA GLU A 70 22.39 9.78 17.74
C GLU A 70 21.72 10.89 18.54
N TYR A 71 21.38 10.58 19.79
CA TYR A 71 20.84 11.55 20.74
C TYR A 71 21.38 11.24 22.15
N ASN A 72 22.09 12.21 22.72
CA ASN A 72 22.68 12.14 24.08
C ASN A 72 23.54 10.88 24.30
N GLY A 73 24.42 10.57 23.36
CA GLY A 73 25.31 9.41 23.36
C GLY A 73 24.61 8.07 23.08
N LYS A 74 23.31 8.08 22.76
CA LYS A 74 22.54 6.88 22.44
C LYS A 74 22.24 6.83 20.95
N TYR A 75 22.45 5.67 20.35
CA TYR A 75 22.19 5.42 18.95
C TYR A 75 20.83 4.75 18.79
N TYR A 76 20.02 5.30 17.90
CA TYR A 76 18.71 4.81 17.55
C TYR A 76 18.69 4.45 16.07
N VAL A 77 17.86 3.46 15.74
CA VAL A 77 17.66 3.01 14.38
C VAL A 77 16.18 3.15 14.05
N ASN A 78 15.89 3.84 12.96
CA ASN A 78 14.56 3.99 12.42
C ASN A 78 14.49 3.30 11.05
N LEU A 79 13.49 2.44 10.87
CA LEU A 79 13.18 1.83 9.58
C LEU A 79 12.18 2.73 8.85
N GLN A 80 12.72 3.60 7.99
CA GLN A 80 11.94 4.62 7.32
C GLN A 80 11.35 4.07 6.02
N ALA A 81 10.08 3.72 6.06
CA ALA A 81 9.31 3.26 4.91
C ALA A 81 9.02 4.43 3.95
N TRP A 82 9.22 4.19 2.67
CA TRP A 82 8.98 5.18 1.61
C TRP A 82 8.09 4.65 0.49
N ARG A 83 7.85 3.34 0.45
CA ARG A 83 6.90 2.67 -0.45
C ARG A 83 6.29 1.45 0.25
N LEU A 84 5.00 1.24 -0.01
CA LEU A 84 4.21 0.11 0.46
C LEU A 84 3.41 -0.43 -0.72
N ASN A 85 3.44 -1.75 -0.93
CA ASN A 85 2.59 -2.43 -1.89
C ASN A 85 1.74 -3.46 -1.11
N LYS A 86 0.41 -3.35 -1.17
CA LYS A 86 -0.49 -4.35 -0.58
C LYS A 86 -0.56 -5.58 -1.49
N SER A 87 -0.31 -6.76 -0.94
CA SER A 87 -0.38 -8.03 -1.66
C SER A 87 -1.83 -8.52 -1.63
N GLY A 88 -2.48 -8.57 -2.79
CA GLY A 88 -3.86 -9.10 -2.93
C GLY A 88 -4.99 -8.07 -2.93
N GLY A 89 -4.68 -6.77 -2.92
CA GLY A 89 -5.65 -5.71 -3.24
C GLY A 89 -5.48 -5.28 -4.68
N ALA A 90 -6.56 -5.27 -5.46
CA ALA A 90 -6.57 -4.81 -6.83
C ALA A 90 -5.83 -3.47 -6.98
N GLU A 91 -4.97 -3.39 -7.99
CA GLU A 91 -4.51 -2.13 -8.56
C GLU A 91 -5.71 -1.17 -8.66
N PRO A 92 -5.59 0.13 -8.33
CA PRO A 92 -6.69 1.04 -8.58
C PRO A 92 -6.98 0.93 -10.07
N ALA A 93 -8.17 0.41 -10.40
CA ALA A 93 -8.62 0.32 -11.77
C ALA A 93 -8.55 1.73 -12.33
N SER A 94 -7.58 1.97 -13.22
CA SER A 94 -7.63 3.08 -14.15
C SER A 94 -9.03 3.06 -14.75
N GLU A 95 -9.77 4.16 -14.58
CA GLU A 95 -11.10 4.36 -15.14
C GLU A 95 -11.09 3.96 -16.62
N GLN A 96 -11.49 2.72 -16.89
CA GLN A 96 -11.79 2.28 -18.23
C GLN A 96 -13.14 2.91 -18.55
N ALA A 97 -13.09 3.92 -19.41
CA ALA A 97 -14.26 4.61 -19.93
C ALA A 97 -15.34 3.59 -20.34
N PRO A 98 -16.63 3.87 -20.10
CA PRO A 98 -17.68 2.98 -20.56
C PRO A 98 -17.66 2.95 -22.08
N SER A 99 -17.38 1.77 -22.65
CA SER A 99 -17.60 1.48 -24.06
C SER A 99 -19.09 1.63 -24.37
N GLU A 100 -19.40 2.50 -25.32
CA GLU A 100 -20.74 2.74 -25.85
C GLU A 100 -21.40 1.44 -26.34
N PRO A 101 -22.72 1.27 -26.17
CA PRO A 101 -23.43 0.15 -26.77
C PRO A 101 -23.49 0.32 -28.28
N ASP A 102 -23.00 -0.70 -28.99
CA ASP A 102 -23.11 -0.88 -30.43
C ASP A 102 -24.60 -0.98 -30.81
N PHE A 103 -25.13 0.05 -31.48
CA PHE A 103 -26.45 0.03 -32.08
C PHE A 103 -26.33 -0.60 -33.46
N GLU A 104 -26.66 -1.88 -33.58
CA GLU A 104 -26.84 -2.52 -34.88
C GLU A 104 -28.15 -2.03 -35.53
N PRO A 105 -28.14 -1.55 -36.78
CA PRO A 105 -29.38 -1.21 -37.48
C PRO A 105 -30.15 -2.50 -37.80
N VAL A 106 -31.44 -2.49 -37.48
CA VAL A 106 -32.40 -3.53 -37.90
C VAL A 106 -32.42 -3.57 -39.43
N GLY A 107 -31.80 -4.62 -39.98
CA GLY A 107 -31.98 -5.06 -41.35
C GLY A 107 -33.14 -6.04 -41.40
N ASP A 108 -34.26 -5.56 -41.92
CA ASP A 108 -35.27 -6.36 -42.62
C ASP A 108 -34.55 -7.28 -43.61
N ASP A 109 -34.81 -8.59 -43.56
CA ASP A 109 -34.95 -9.42 -44.76
C ASP A 109 -35.53 -10.78 -44.34
N ASP A 110 -36.76 -11.00 -44.79
CA ASP A 110 -37.37 -12.28 -45.08
C ASP A 110 -36.34 -13.29 -45.62
N ASP A 111 -36.39 -14.55 -45.16
CA ASP A 111 -36.43 -15.70 -46.08
C ASP A 111 -36.48 -17.05 -45.31
N ASP A 112 -37.69 -17.60 -45.26
CA ASP A 112 -38.02 -18.96 -45.69
C ASP A 112 -37.02 -20.10 -45.34
N LEU A 113 -37.28 -20.82 -44.24
CA LEU A 113 -36.68 -22.14 -43.97
C LEU A 113 -37.73 -23.25 -44.07
N PRO A 114 -37.73 -24.06 -45.15
CA PRO A 114 -38.46 -25.32 -45.20
C PRO A 114 -37.69 -26.46 -44.49
N PHE A 115 -38.46 -27.44 -44.02
CA PHE A 115 -38.05 -28.67 -43.31
C PHE A 115 -37.00 -29.53 -44.03
#